data_AF-A0A5M4B517-F1
#
_entry.id   AF-A0A5M4B517-F1
#
_cell.length_a   1.000
_cell.length_b   1.000
_cell.length_c   1.000
_cell.angle_alpha   90.00
_cell.angle_beta   90.00
_cell.angle_gamma   90.00
#
_symmetry.space_group_name_H-M   'P 1'
#
loop_
_entity.id
_entity.type
_entity.pdbx_description
1 polymer ?
#
loop_
_entity_poly.entity_id
_entity_poly.type
_entity_poly.pdbx_seq_one_letter_code
_entity_poly.pdbx_strand_id
1 'polypeptide(L)'
;MKKLLCFLFVLVSFNVFGQEAPPDLQTILRANILSPGVECELPVSDRTTLTANTGVGVSGSYLNLSYTNSGITYFVAPFLDLSYKLFYNRDSRLTKGKNIAFNSGNYWSLRLLTNFKEIASHNIIRKDNIDFAFGPTWGLQRSYGKFHLLFDVGPVYYFDTKGNNGFFPIALQLNIGFDLKRW
;
A
#
# COMPACT_ATOMS: atom_id res chain seq x y z
N MET A 1 -30.72 51.16 -33.55
CA MET A 1 -30.85 49.86 -32.85
C MET A 1 -29.50 49.13 -32.71
N LYS A 2 -28.43 49.81 -32.27
CA LYS A 2 -27.07 49.21 -32.18
C LYS A 2 -26.43 49.26 -30.78
N LYS A 3 -27.09 49.89 -29.80
CA LYS A 3 -26.55 50.04 -28.43
C LYS A 3 -27.12 49.04 -27.42
N LEU A 4 -28.10 48.22 -27.81
CA LEU A 4 -28.74 47.25 -26.90
C LEU A 4 -28.05 45.87 -26.88
N LEU A 5 -27.15 45.60 -27.84
CA LEU A 5 -26.51 44.29 -27.96
C LEU A 5 -25.30 44.09 -27.03
N CYS A 6 -24.72 45.18 -26.50
CA CYS A 6 -23.55 45.10 -25.62
C CYS A 6 -23.89 44.71 -24.18
N PHE A 7 -25.18 44.75 -23.79
CA PHE A 7 -25.58 44.44 -22.40
C PHE A 7 -25.78 42.94 -22.15
N LEU A 8 -25.83 42.12 -23.20
CA LEU A 8 -26.06 40.67 -23.07
C LEU A 8 -24.78 39.86 -22.80
N PHE A 9 -23.61 40.47 -22.86
CA PHE A 9 -22.31 39.78 -22.72
C PHE A 9 -21.75 39.74 -21.28
N VAL A 10 -22.47 40.30 -20.30
CA VAL A 10 -21.99 40.40 -18.90
C VAL A 10 -22.50 39.26 -18.00
N LEU A 11 -23.36 38.38 -18.50
CA LEU A 11 -23.95 37.27 -17.70
C LEU A 11 -23.23 35.93 -17.86
N VAL A 12 -21.96 35.93 -18.27
CA VAL A 12 -21.09 34.75 -18.09
C VAL A 12 -20.54 34.80 -16.68
N SER A 13 -21.34 34.33 -15.73
CA SER A 13 -20.93 34.10 -14.35
C SER A 13 -19.72 33.18 -14.34
N PHE A 14 -18.56 33.74 -14.01
CA PHE A 14 -17.38 32.97 -13.64
C PHE A 14 -17.71 32.15 -12.40
N ASN A 15 -18.13 30.89 -12.58
CA ASN A 15 -18.08 29.91 -11.52
C ASN A 15 -16.61 29.59 -11.29
N VAL A 16 -15.94 30.42 -10.48
CA VAL A 16 -14.66 30.08 -9.89
C VAL A 16 -14.95 28.98 -8.87
N PHE A 17 -14.87 27.73 -9.30
CA PHE A 17 -14.70 26.63 -8.37
C PHE A 17 -13.29 26.78 -7.80
N GLY A 18 -13.18 27.39 -6.63
CA GLY A 18 -11.99 27.20 -5.80
C GLY A 18 -11.87 25.70 -5.58
N GLN A 19 -10.86 25.07 -6.19
CA GLN A 19 -10.61 23.65 -5.96
C GLN A 19 -10.11 23.53 -4.52
N GLU A 20 -10.97 23.01 -3.63
CA GLU A 20 -10.53 22.62 -2.29
C GLU A 20 -9.39 21.63 -2.46
N ALA A 21 -8.21 21.99 -1.95
CA ALA A 21 -7.10 21.06 -1.87
C ALA A 21 -7.53 19.82 -1.06
N PRO A 22 -7.05 18.62 -1.40
CA PRO A 22 -7.32 17.47 -0.55
C PRO A 22 -6.87 17.76 0.89
N PRO A 23 -7.62 17.31 1.90
CA PRO A 23 -7.12 17.23 3.26
C PRO A 23 -5.77 16.51 3.30
N ASP A 24 -4.89 17.01 4.17
CA ASP A 24 -3.55 16.45 4.37
C ASP A 24 -3.60 14.95 4.66
N LEU A 25 -2.50 14.28 4.31
CA LEU A 25 -2.31 12.89 4.70
C LEU A 25 -2.23 12.79 6.22
N GLN A 26 -2.90 11.79 6.78
CA GLN A 26 -3.01 11.59 8.21
C GLN A 26 -2.01 10.54 8.68
N THR A 27 -1.61 10.65 9.94
CA THR A 27 -0.91 9.54 10.59
C THR A 27 -1.94 8.52 11.03
N ILE A 28 -1.77 7.24 10.70
CA ILE A 28 -2.79 6.21 10.93
C ILE A 28 -2.16 4.98 11.59
N LEU A 29 -2.77 4.52 12.67
CA LEU A 29 -2.48 3.23 13.29
C LEU A 29 -3.56 2.21 12.92
N ARG A 30 -3.15 1.04 12.44
CA ARG A 30 -4.05 -0.03 11.98
C ARG A 30 -3.72 -1.36 12.64
N ALA A 31 -4.73 -2.20 12.78
CA ALA A 31 -4.57 -3.62 13.05
C ALA A 31 -4.97 -4.44 11.83
N ASN A 32 -4.11 -5.36 11.41
CA ASN A 32 -4.33 -6.24 10.26
C ASN A 32 -4.83 -7.61 10.73
N ILE A 33 -5.70 -8.24 9.93
CA ILE A 33 -6.37 -9.53 10.24
C ILE A 33 -5.76 -10.68 9.43
N LEU A 34 -5.55 -10.50 8.13
CA LEU A 34 -5.04 -11.56 7.25
C LEU A 34 -3.63 -12.00 7.62
N SER A 35 -2.76 -11.02 7.83
CA SER A 35 -1.46 -11.20 8.50
C SER A 35 -1.54 -10.44 9.82
N PRO A 36 -1.93 -11.11 10.92
CA PRO A 36 -2.12 -10.48 12.21
C PRO A 36 -0.91 -9.61 12.60
N GLY A 37 -1.17 -8.31 12.76
CA GLY A 37 -0.09 -7.34 12.93
C GLY A 37 -0.59 -5.93 13.15
N VAL A 38 0.36 -5.02 13.39
CA VAL A 38 0.12 -3.60 13.59
C VAL A 38 0.85 -2.83 12.50
N GLU A 39 0.16 -1.86 11.91
CA GLU A 39 0.69 -0.98 10.88
C GLU A 39 0.60 0.47 11.32
N CYS A 40 1.68 1.22 11.10
CA CYS A 40 1.75 2.67 11.25
C CYS A 40 2.03 3.30 9.89
N GLU A 41 1.15 4.18 9.43
CA GLU A 41 1.34 5.01 8.23
C GLU A 41 1.60 6.46 8.66
N LEU A 42 2.77 6.98 8.31
CA LEU A 42 3.23 8.33 8.64
C LEU A 42 3.26 9.20 7.37
N PRO A 43 2.64 10.39 7.35
CA PRO A 43 2.80 11.34 6.26
C PRO A 43 4.23 11.90 6.22
N VAL A 44 4.82 11.93 5.02
CA VAL A 44 6.15 12.52 4.76
C VAL A 44 6.01 13.82 3.96
N SER A 45 4.99 13.91 3.11
CA SER A 45 4.57 15.13 2.41
C SER A 45 3.08 15.06 2.12
N ASP A 46 2.52 16.08 1.48
CA ASP A 46 1.09 16.16 1.12
C ASP A 46 0.61 15.01 0.21
N ARG A 47 1.55 14.32 -0.46
CA ARG A 47 1.28 13.22 -1.38
C ARG A 47 2.02 11.93 -1.05
N THR A 48 2.85 11.90 0.00
CA THR A 48 3.67 10.72 0.30
C THR A 48 3.54 10.27 1.74
N THR A 49 3.55 8.95 1.93
CA THR A 49 3.56 8.33 3.27
C THR A 49 4.64 7.27 3.38
N LEU A 50 5.16 7.09 4.58
CA LEU A 50 6.00 5.97 4.98
C LEU A 50 5.15 5.03 5.84
N THR A 51 5.09 3.77 5.47
CA THR A 51 4.34 2.74 6.20
C THR A 51 5.31 1.74 6.80
N ALA A 52 5.09 1.36 8.06
CA ALA A 52 5.75 0.25 8.72
C ALA A 52 4.68 -0.70 9.29
N ASN A 53 4.67 -1.94 8.82
CA ASN A 53 3.76 -2.99 9.26
C ASN A 53 4.57 -4.17 9.79
N THR A 54 4.21 -4.70 10.94
CA THR A 54 4.88 -5.87 11.52
C THR A 54 3.87 -6.78 12.20
N GLY A 55 4.14 -8.08 12.19
CA GLY A 55 3.21 -9.08 12.68
C GLY A 55 3.70 -10.48 12.36
N VAL A 56 2.77 -11.42 12.32
CA VAL A 56 3.00 -12.79 11.88
C VAL A 56 2.14 -13.05 10.64
N GLY A 57 2.74 -13.56 9.59
CA GLY A 57 2.08 -13.77 8.29
C GLY A 57 2.39 -15.14 7.71
N VAL A 58 1.54 -15.56 6.76
CA VAL A 58 1.77 -16.74 5.93
C VAL A 58 2.39 -16.29 4.62
N SER A 59 3.56 -16.83 4.30
CA SER A 59 4.32 -16.49 3.10
C SER A 59 4.62 -17.74 2.28
N GLY A 60 4.57 -17.61 0.96
CA GLY A 60 5.22 -18.56 0.06
C GLY A 60 6.71 -18.28 0.02
N SER A 61 7.50 -19.20 -0.55
CA SER A 61 8.92 -18.93 -0.78
C SER A 61 9.25 -18.76 -2.24
N TYR A 62 10.36 -18.09 -2.45
CA TYR A 62 10.97 -17.92 -3.75
C TYR A 62 11.85 -19.13 -4.11
N LEU A 63 11.85 -19.48 -5.40
CA LEU A 63 12.53 -20.65 -5.94
C LEU A 63 14.01 -20.74 -5.50
N ASN A 64 14.73 -19.61 -5.49
CA ASN A 64 16.15 -19.62 -5.18
C ASN A 64 16.44 -19.59 -3.67
N LEU A 65 15.46 -19.31 -2.81
CA LEU A 65 15.63 -19.19 -1.34
C LEU A 65 15.25 -20.45 -0.56
N SER A 66 14.69 -21.46 -1.22
CA SER A 66 14.20 -22.66 -0.53
C SER A 66 14.38 -23.94 -1.32
N TYR A 67 14.35 -25.05 -0.60
CA TYR A 67 14.09 -26.37 -1.15
C TYR A 67 12.60 -26.68 -0.94
N THR A 68 11.87 -26.87 -2.02
CA THR A 68 10.44 -27.15 -2.02
C THR A 68 10.18 -28.62 -2.35
N ASN A 69 9.28 -29.26 -1.61
CA ASN A 69 8.76 -30.58 -1.98
C ASN A 69 7.48 -30.43 -2.82
N SER A 70 6.99 -31.52 -3.43
CA SER A 70 5.74 -31.49 -4.20
C SER A 70 4.54 -31.12 -3.33
N GLY A 71 3.62 -30.31 -3.87
CA GLY A 71 2.38 -29.92 -3.21
C GLY A 71 2.33 -28.44 -2.85
N ILE A 72 1.39 -28.06 -1.98
CA ILE A 72 1.28 -26.68 -1.48
C ILE A 72 2.46 -26.42 -0.53
N THR A 73 3.17 -25.31 -0.74
CA THR A 73 4.31 -24.90 0.07
C THR A 73 4.06 -23.54 0.71
N TYR A 74 4.27 -23.44 2.02
CA TYR A 74 4.15 -22.18 2.74
C TYR A 74 4.94 -22.23 4.05
N PHE A 75 5.24 -21.06 4.60
CA PHE A 75 5.77 -20.91 5.94
C PHE A 75 5.06 -19.77 6.68
N VAL A 76 5.06 -19.86 8.00
CA VAL A 76 4.51 -18.85 8.91
C VAL A 76 5.68 -18.21 9.63
N ALA A 77 5.86 -16.91 9.48
CA ALA A 77 6.99 -16.19 10.05
C ALA A 77 6.56 -14.82 10.58
N PRO A 78 7.27 -14.29 11.60
CA PRO A 78 7.25 -12.87 11.87
C PRO A 78 7.75 -12.11 10.64
N PHE A 79 7.19 -10.93 10.39
CA PHE A 79 7.60 -10.08 9.27
C PHE A 79 7.76 -8.61 9.69
N LEU A 80 8.52 -7.89 8.87
CA LEU A 80 8.56 -6.43 8.83
C LEU A 80 8.38 -5.98 7.39
N ASP A 81 7.37 -5.15 7.14
CA ASP A 81 7.03 -4.62 5.83
C ASP A 81 7.08 -3.10 5.87
N LEU A 82 8.02 -2.55 5.11
CA LEU A 82 8.23 -1.12 4.97
C LEU A 82 7.81 -0.69 3.57
N SER A 83 7.04 0.38 3.45
CA SER A 83 6.58 0.89 2.16
C SER A 83 6.60 2.41 2.12
N TYR A 84 7.25 2.97 1.11
CA TYR A 84 7.14 4.39 0.76
C TYR A 84 6.08 4.55 -0.33
N LYS A 85 4.98 5.25 -0.06
CA LYS A 85 3.82 5.39 -0.95
C LYS A 85 3.72 6.81 -1.50
N LEU A 86 3.49 6.97 -2.80
CA LEU A 86 3.20 8.22 -3.51
C LEU A 86 1.78 8.17 -4.08
N PHE A 87 0.88 8.94 -3.48
CA PHE A 87 -0.51 9.03 -3.88
C PHE A 87 -0.69 9.96 -5.08
N TYR A 88 -1.24 9.43 -6.18
CA TYR A 88 -1.36 10.18 -7.44
C TYR A 88 -2.79 10.58 -7.79
N ASN A 89 -3.81 10.08 -7.07
CA ASN A 89 -5.21 10.27 -7.47
C ASN A 89 -6.13 10.91 -6.41
N ARG A 90 -5.60 11.41 -5.28
CA ARG A 90 -6.43 11.95 -4.19
C ARG A 90 -7.26 13.16 -4.65
N ASP A 91 -6.66 14.08 -5.38
CA ASP A 91 -7.33 15.28 -5.93
C ASP A 91 -8.51 14.87 -6.82
N SER A 92 -8.26 13.98 -7.78
CA SER A 92 -9.32 13.46 -8.67
C SER A 92 -10.41 12.68 -7.94
N ARG A 93 -10.10 12.07 -6.79
CA ARG A 93 -11.10 11.39 -5.96
C ARG A 93 -11.98 12.40 -5.24
N LEU A 94 -11.38 13.44 -4.66
CA LEU A 94 -12.12 14.50 -3.97
C LEU A 94 -13.09 15.20 -4.92
N THR A 95 -12.65 15.59 -6.12
CA THR A 95 -13.52 16.25 -7.11
C THR A 95 -14.68 15.38 -7.58
N LYS A 96 -14.54 14.05 -7.49
CA LYS A 96 -15.58 13.06 -7.82
C LYS A 96 -16.44 12.65 -6.61
N GLY A 97 -16.29 13.33 -5.47
CA GLY A 97 -17.01 12.99 -4.24
C GLY A 97 -16.66 11.61 -3.68
N LYS A 98 -15.48 11.06 -4.02
CA LYS A 98 -15.06 9.73 -3.56
C LYS A 98 -14.38 9.82 -2.20
N ASN A 99 -14.55 8.79 -1.38
CA ASN A 99 -13.93 8.72 -0.06
C ASN A 99 -12.38 8.80 -0.14
N ILE A 100 -11.81 9.74 0.61
CA ILE A 100 -10.36 9.93 0.81
C ILE A 100 -9.94 9.82 2.29
N ALA A 101 -10.88 9.45 3.18
CA ALA A 101 -10.62 9.26 4.60
C ALA A 101 -9.61 8.13 4.84
N PHE A 102 -8.83 8.24 5.92
CA PHE A 102 -7.79 7.28 6.29
C PHE A 102 -6.81 7.03 5.13
N ASN A 103 -6.39 8.13 4.48
CA ASN A 103 -5.49 8.13 3.33
C ASN A 103 -5.97 7.25 2.15
N SER A 104 -7.29 7.13 1.95
CA SER A 104 -7.83 6.35 0.83
C SER A 104 -7.41 6.93 -0.52
N GLY A 105 -6.74 6.11 -1.34
CA GLY A 105 -6.20 6.54 -2.62
C GLY A 105 -5.51 5.41 -3.39
N ASN A 106 -5.05 5.71 -4.58
CA ASN A 106 -4.14 4.86 -5.35
C ASN A 106 -2.75 5.45 -5.26
N TYR A 107 -1.75 4.58 -5.24
CA TYR A 107 -0.38 4.96 -5.05
C TYR A 107 0.57 4.13 -5.90
N TRP A 108 1.72 4.72 -6.20
CA TRP A 108 2.94 3.98 -6.49
C TRP A 108 3.72 3.81 -5.20
N SER A 109 4.43 2.71 -5.03
CA SER A 109 5.24 2.50 -3.84
C SER A 109 6.55 1.81 -4.12
N LEU A 110 7.47 1.98 -3.18
CA LEU A 110 8.67 1.18 -3.06
C LEU A 110 8.56 0.40 -1.76
N ARG A 111 8.53 -0.93 -1.86
CA ARG A 111 8.23 -1.85 -0.76
C ARG A 111 9.43 -2.73 -0.45
N LEU A 112 9.68 -2.93 0.84
CA LEU A 112 10.65 -3.88 1.39
C LEU A 112 9.93 -4.78 2.40
N LEU A 113 9.70 -6.03 2.03
CA LEU A 113 9.21 -7.08 2.92
C LEU A 113 10.39 -7.88 3.45
N THR A 114 10.46 -8.06 4.76
CA THR A 114 11.43 -8.93 5.45
C THR A 114 10.67 -10.03 6.17
N ASN A 115 11.01 -11.30 5.90
CA ASN A 115 10.51 -12.43 6.69
C ASN A 115 11.63 -12.94 7.60
N PHE A 116 11.35 -13.04 8.90
CA PHE A 116 12.27 -13.59 9.89
C PHE A 116 12.15 -15.11 9.98
N LYS A 117 12.79 -15.70 10.99
CA LYS A 117 12.80 -17.15 11.19
C LYS A 117 11.36 -17.68 11.29
N GLU A 118 11.05 -18.71 10.52
CA GLU A 118 9.74 -19.33 10.53
C GLU A 118 9.43 -19.96 11.89
N ILE A 119 8.17 -19.82 12.30
CA ILE A 119 7.57 -20.49 13.45
C ILE A 119 7.07 -21.87 13.03
N ALA A 120 6.55 -21.97 11.80
CA ALA A 120 6.07 -23.20 11.20
C ALA A 120 6.31 -23.19 9.69
N SER A 121 6.51 -24.36 9.09
CA SER A 121 6.64 -24.52 7.65
C SER A 121 5.95 -25.80 7.17
N HIS A 122 5.52 -25.82 5.92
CA HIS A 122 4.89 -26.97 5.29
C HIS A 122 5.48 -27.21 3.90
N ASN A 123 6.01 -28.42 3.68
CA ASN A 123 6.66 -28.86 2.44
C ASN A 123 7.78 -27.94 1.94
N ILE A 124 8.41 -27.21 2.85
CA ILE A 124 9.44 -26.24 2.50
C ILE A 124 10.53 -26.13 3.56
N ILE A 125 11.77 -26.02 3.09
CA ILE A 125 12.94 -25.74 3.92
C ILE A 125 13.60 -24.47 3.37
N ARG A 126 13.62 -23.40 4.18
CA ARG A 126 14.31 -22.15 3.83
C ARG A 126 15.81 -22.34 3.96
N LYS A 127 16.56 -21.80 2.99
CA LYS A 127 18.02 -21.84 3.00
C LYS A 127 18.60 -20.94 4.09
N ASP A 128 17.85 -19.92 4.51
CA ASP A 128 18.24 -18.97 5.52
C ASP A 128 17.04 -18.57 6.40
N ASN A 129 17.33 -18.06 7.61
CA ASN A 129 16.30 -17.66 8.57
C ASN A 129 15.73 -16.27 8.28
N ILE A 130 16.35 -15.51 7.39
CA ILE A 130 15.91 -14.17 7.03
C ILE A 130 15.96 -14.01 5.51
N ASP A 131 14.87 -13.50 4.95
CA ASP A 131 14.79 -13.13 3.54
C ASP A 131 14.14 -11.77 3.36
N PHE A 132 14.42 -11.19 2.20
CA PHE A 132 13.97 -9.88 1.80
C PHE A 132 13.32 -9.96 0.41
N ALA A 133 12.29 -9.15 0.20
CA ALA A 133 11.72 -8.88 -1.10
C ALA A 133 11.56 -7.36 -1.26
N PHE A 134 12.22 -6.81 -2.26
CA PHE A 134 12.28 -5.37 -2.51
C PHE A 134 11.84 -5.06 -3.93
N GLY A 135 10.95 -4.09 -4.10
CA GLY A 135 10.56 -3.68 -5.44
C GLY A 135 9.52 -2.57 -5.49
N PRO A 136 9.31 -2.00 -6.68
CA PRO A 136 8.23 -1.07 -6.91
C PRO A 136 6.89 -1.81 -6.94
N THR A 137 5.86 -1.23 -6.34
CA THR A 137 4.49 -1.75 -6.40
C THR A 137 3.53 -0.65 -6.84
N TRP A 138 2.45 -1.07 -7.49
CA TRP A 138 1.27 -0.25 -7.74
C TRP A 138 0.16 -0.76 -6.83
N GLY A 139 -0.53 0.16 -6.16
CA GLY A 139 -1.52 -0.25 -5.20
C GLY A 139 -2.67 0.72 -5.01
N LEU A 140 -3.61 0.27 -4.21
CA LEU A 140 -4.75 1.04 -3.75
C LEU A 140 -5.04 0.71 -2.30
N GLN A 141 -5.45 1.71 -1.53
CA GLN A 141 -6.01 1.54 -0.22
C GLN A 141 -7.36 2.25 -0.09
N ARG A 142 -8.28 1.65 0.65
CA ARG A 142 -9.66 2.10 0.83
C ARG A 142 -10.08 1.92 2.28
N SER A 143 -10.79 2.91 2.79
CA SER A 143 -11.51 2.82 4.05
C SER A 143 -13.02 2.76 3.83
N TYR A 144 -13.69 1.95 4.66
CA TYR A 144 -15.14 1.87 4.77
C TYR A 144 -15.51 2.00 6.25
N GLY A 145 -15.71 3.23 6.71
CA GLY A 145 -15.73 3.53 8.13
C GLY A 145 -14.35 3.29 8.75
N LYS A 146 -14.26 2.38 9.73
CA LYS A 146 -12.98 1.93 10.31
C LYS A 146 -12.36 0.74 9.57
N PHE A 147 -13.09 0.06 8.69
CA PHE A 147 -12.55 -1.08 7.95
C PHE A 147 -11.54 -0.59 6.91
N HIS A 148 -10.40 -1.25 6.85
CA HIS A 148 -9.29 -0.93 5.95
C HIS A 148 -9.04 -2.08 4.97
N LEU A 149 -8.88 -1.74 3.70
CA LEU A 149 -8.49 -2.64 2.63
C LEU A 149 -7.30 -2.02 1.90
N LEU A 150 -6.24 -2.79 1.74
CA LEU A 150 -5.09 -2.46 0.90
C LEU A 150 -4.78 -3.62 -0.03
N PHE A 151 -4.56 -3.28 -1.29
CA PHE A 151 -4.07 -4.19 -2.31
C PHE A 151 -2.89 -3.54 -3.01
N ASP A 152 -1.80 -4.29 -3.18
CA ASP A 152 -0.70 -3.90 -4.04
C ASP A 152 -0.18 -5.06 -4.89
N VAL A 153 0.44 -4.71 -6.00
CA VAL A 153 1.06 -5.65 -6.93
C VAL A 153 2.30 -5.04 -7.54
N GLY A 154 3.36 -5.84 -7.70
CA GLY A 154 4.54 -5.39 -8.42
C GLY A 154 5.64 -6.44 -8.50
N PRO A 155 6.64 -6.21 -9.35
CA PRO A 155 7.82 -7.05 -9.40
C PRO A 155 8.69 -6.83 -8.16
N VAL A 156 9.36 -7.89 -7.71
CA VAL A 156 10.31 -7.83 -6.59
C VAL A 156 11.60 -8.54 -6.93
N TYR A 157 12.70 -7.95 -6.49
CA TYR A 157 13.97 -8.62 -6.34
C TYR A 157 14.05 -9.18 -4.92
N TYR A 158 14.25 -10.49 -4.80
CA TYR A 158 14.30 -11.16 -3.51
C TYR A 158 15.71 -11.69 -3.25
N PHE A 159 16.11 -11.71 -1.98
CA PHE A 159 17.45 -12.14 -1.56
C PHE A 159 17.48 -12.58 -0.09
N ASP A 160 18.49 -13.38 0.27
CA ASP A 160 18.79 -13.77 1.65
C ASP A 160 20.20 -13.33 2.09
N THR A 161 20.59 -13.58 3.35
CA THR A 161 21.91 -13.18 3.85
C THR A 161 23.04 -14.11 3.42
N LYS A 162 22.70 -15.25 2.79
CA LYS A 162 23.66 -16.21 2.23
C LYS A 162 23.99 -15.94 0.76
N GLY A 163 23.44 -14.87 0.19
CA GLY A 163 23.69 -14.45 -1.19
C GLY A 163 22.80 -15.14 -2.22
N ASN A 164 21.84 -15.98 -1.82
CA ASN A 164 20.83 -16.47 -2.75
C ASN A 164 19.90 -15.30 -3.11
N ASN A 165 19.51 -15.23 -4.38
CA ASN A 165 18.68 -14.15 -4.87
C ASN A 165 17.93 -14.56 -6.14
N GLY A 166 17.01 -13.71 -6.57
CA GLY A 166 16.34 -13.82 -7.84
C GLY A 166 15.29 -12.73 -8.03
N PHE A 167 14.51 -12.90 -9.09
CA PHE A 167 13.46 -11.96 -9.47
C PHE A 167 12.11 -12.67 -9.50
N PHE A 168 11.09 -12.02 -8.95
CA PHE A 168 9.71 -12.49 -9.02
C PHE A 168 8.84 -11.41 -9.69
N PRO A 169 8.23 -11.71 -10.84
CA PRO A 169 7.61 -10.68 -11.67
C PRO A 169 6.32 -10.11 -11.07
N ILE A 170 5.61 -10.89 -10.24
CA ILE A 170 4.28 -10.53 -9.73
C ILE A 170 4.17 -10.94 -8.26
N ALA A 171 4.63 -10.08 -7.35
CA ALA A 171 4.30 -10.16 -5.93
C ALA A 171 2.99 -9.42 -5.66
N LEU A 172 2.18 -9.97 -4.76
CA LEU A 172 0.90 -9.38 -4.34
C LEU A 172 0.92 -9.13 -2.84
N GLN A 173 0.32 -8.02 -2.41
CA GLN A 173 -0.07 -7.79 -1.03
C GLN A 173 -1.58 -7.62 -0.94
N LEU A 174 -2.16 -8.25 0.07
CA LEU A 174 -3.53 -7.99 0.50
C LEU A 174 -3.53 -7.79 2.00
N ASN A 175 -3.85 -6.59 2.46
CA ASN A 175 -4.10 -6.30 3.87
C ASN A 175 -5.58 -5.97 4.05
N ILE A 176 -6.18 -6.65 5.03
CA ILE A 176 -7.53 -6.36 5.51
C ILE A 176 -7.42 -6.13 7.01
N GLY A 177 -8.00 -5.04 7.49
CA GLY A 177 -7.81 -4.60 8.86
C GLY A 177 -8.78 -3.54 9.32
N PHE A 178 -8.44 -2.90 10.43
CA PHE A 178 -9.18 -1.79 11.00
C PHE A 178 -8.27 -0.61 11.32
N ASP A 179 -8.68 0.58 10.89
CA ASP A 179 -8.10 1.87 11.30
C ASP A 179 -8.48 2.15 12.76
N LEU A 180 -7.49 2.12 13.65
CA LEU A 180 -7.69 2.24 15.11
C LEU A 180 -7.68 3.70 15.56
N LYS A 181 -6.69 4.46 15.07
CA LYS A 181 -6.49 5.85 15.45
C LYS A 181 -5.90 6.62 14.27
N ARG A 182 -6.30 7.89 14.14
CA ARG A 182 -5.73 8.84 13.19
C ARG A 182 -5.29 10.12 13.91
N TRP A 183 -4.18 10.71 13.48
CA TRP A 183 -3.66 11.99 13.95
C TRP A 183 -3.42 12.90 12.76
#